data_AF-A0AAV2HNH3-F1
#
_entry.id   AF-A0AAV2HNH3-F1
#
_cell.length_a   1.000
_cell.length_b   1.000
_cell.length_c   1.000
_cell.angle_alpha   90.00
_cell.angle_beta   90.00
_cell.angle_gamma   90.00
#
_symmetry.space_group_name_H-M   'P 1'
#
loop_
_entity.id
_entity.type
_entity.pdbx_description
1 polymer ?
#
loop_
_entity_poly.entity_id
_entity_poly.type
_entity_poly.pdbx_seq_one_letter_code
_entity_poly.pdbx_strand_id
1 'polypeptide(L)'
;MLFKFDQNPKHLYHQEAKDLLVHYYIRMSNQALKSKVKLLYRTLLHLGKDYPKGPEYFRSRLHAAFMKNKDLKDPKQIELMLAKGNYIVKELEALYMLRKYRTLKKRYYNVES
;
A
#
# COMPACT_ATOMS: atom_id res chain seq x y z
N MET A 1 -15.78 -37.89 19.50
CA MET A 1 -16.23 -37.02 18.39
C MET A 1 -15.25 -35.87 18.30
N LEU A 2 -14.33 -35.92 17.33
CA LEU A 2 -13.21 -34.98 17.19
C LEU A 2 -13.68 -33.67 16.57
N PHE A 3 -13.65 -32.59 17.35
CA PHE A 3 -13.80 -31.22 16.87
C PHE A 3 -12.64 -30.90 15.93
N LYS A 4 -12.93 -30.79 14.63
CA LYS A 4 -11.97 -30.29 13.65
C LYS A 4 -11.81 -28.78 13.86
N PHE A 5 -10.69 -28.37 14.44
CA PHE A 5 -10.24 -26.99 14.38
C PHE A 5 -9.93 -26.66 12.92
N ASP A 6 -10.72 -25.76 12.33
CA ASP A 6 -10.47 -25.17 11.02
C ASP A 6 -9.18 -24.33 11.11
N GLN A 7 -8.07 -24.89 10.61
CA GLN A 7 -6.80 -24.22 10.44
C GLN A 7 -6.83 -23.42 9.14
N ASN A 8 -7.53 -22.28 9.13
CA ASN A 8 -7.44 -21.32 8.05
C ASN A 8 -6.44 -20.19 8.42
N PRO A 9 -5.18 -20.26 7.96
CA PRO A 9 -4.10 -19.36 8.39
C PRO A 9 -4.26 -17.91 7.91
N LYS A 10 -5.26 -17.60 7.07
CA LYS A 10 -5.41 -16.26 6.46
C LYS A 10 -6.01 -15.21 7.41
N HIS A 11 -6.75 -15.62 8.43
CA HIS A 11 -7.37 -14.68 9.38
C HIS A 11 -6.44 -14.23 10.50
N LEU A 12 -5.43 -15.04 10.85
CA LEU A 12 -4.48 -14.77 11.93
C LEU A 12 -3.61 -13.54 11.61
N TYR A 13 -3.12 -13.42 10.36
CA TYR A 13 -2.34 -12.26 9.90
C TYR A 13 -3.12 -10.95 9.85
N HIS A 14 -4.47 -11.00 9.75
CA HIS A 14 -5.27 -9.79 9.60
C HIS A 14 -5.67 -9.16 10.95
N GLN A 15 -5.66 -9.94 12.04
CA GLN A 15 -5.94 -9.47 13.40
C GLN A 15 -4.65 -9.03 14.11
N GLU A 16 -3.58 -9.83 14.03
CA GLU A 16 -2.27 -9.47 14.60
C GLU A 16 -1.68 -8.21 13.95
N ALA A 17 -1.84 -8.05 12.63
CA ALA A 17 -1.38 -6.83 11.94
C ALA A 17 -2.20 -5.59 12.31
N LYS A 18 -3.48 -5.75 12.71
CA LYS A 18 -4.31 -4.65 13.22
C LYS A 18 -3.87 -4.24 14.63
N ASP A 19 -3.60 -5.20 15.51
CA ASP A 19 -3.17 -4.92 16.89
C ASP A 19 -1.76 -4.31 16.94
N LEU A 20 -0.84 -4.76 16.08
CA LEU A 20 0.48 -4.15 15.91
C LEU A 20 0.41 -2.73 15.33
N LEU A 21 -0.53 -2.48 14.40
CA LEU A 21 -0.79 -1.14 13.86
C LEU A 21 -1.42 -0.19 14.90
N VAL A 22 -2.20 -0.71 15.85
CA VAL A 22 -2.86 0.06 16.91
C VAL A 22 -1.91 0.38 18.08
N HIS A 23 -1.07 -0.57 18.51
CA HIS A 23 -0.14 -0.36 19.63
C HIS A 23 1.01 0.60 19.30
N TYR A 24 1.52 0.55 18.07
CA TYR A 24 2.52 1.51 17.60
C TYR A 24 1.92 2.92 17.35
N TYR A 25 0.61 3.04 17.22
CA TYR A 25 -0.17 4.27 16.93
C TYR A 25 -0.29 5.26 18.10
N ILE A 26 0.00 4.84 19.34
CA ILE A 26 -0.26 5.59 20.58
C ILE A 26 0.88 6.58 20.92
N ARG A 27 2.07 6.46 20.30
CA ARG A 27 3.26 7.24 20.65
C ARG A 27 3.78 8.13 19.51
N MET A 28 2.94 9.00 18.95
CA MET A 28 3.35 10.05 18.01
C MET A 28 2.60 11.35 18.33
N SER A 29 3.33 12.43 18.62
CA SER A 29 2.82 13.70 19.19
C SER A 29 2.32 14.73 18.16
N ASN A 30 1.96 14.32 16.93
CA ASN A 30 1.43 15.26 15.91
C ASN A 30 0.30 14.63 15.05
N GLN A 31 -0.95 15.00 15.37
CA GLN A 31 -2.17 14.40 14.81
C GLN A 31 -2.36 14.69 13.30
N ALA A 32 -1.85 15.82 12.80
CA ALA A 32 -2.00 16.19 11.38
C ALA A 32 -1.15 15.32 10.45
N LEU A 33 0.13 15.10 10.80
CA LEU A 33 1.03 14.25 10.01
C LEU A 33 0.56 12.79 10.00
N LYS A 34 0.04 12.31 11.14
CA LYS A 34 -0.52 10.97 11.28
C LYS A 34 -1.66 10.70 10.29
N SER A 35 -2.58 11.65 10.15
CA SER A 35 -3.68 11.55 9.18
C SER A 35 -3.17 11.48 7.74
N LYS A 36 -2.14 12.25 7.40
CA LYS A 36 -1.50 12.21 6.06
C LYS A 36 -0.85 10.86 5.78
N VAL A 37 -0.11 10.31 6.73
CA VAL A 37 0.53 8.98 6.60
C VAL A 37 -0.52 7.88 6.41
N LYS A 38 -1.61 7.93 7.18
CA LYS A 38 -2.73 6.98 7.05
C LYS A 38 -3.40 7.07 5.68
N LEU A 39 -3.64 8.28 5.20
CA LEU A 39 -4.23 8.50 3.87
C LEU A 39 -3.32 7.92 2.79
N LEU A 40 -2.03 8.25 2.82
CA LEU A 40 -1.04 7.75 1.87
C LEU A 40 -1.01 6.21 1.82
N TYR A 41 -0.99 5.55 2.99
CA TYR A 41 -0.98 4.09 3.06
C TYR A 41 -2.22 3.47 2.40
N ARG A 42 -3.41 4.05 2.65
CA ARG A 42 -4.67 3.61 2.03
C ARG A 42 -4.67 3.84 0.52
N THR A 43 -4.18 4.98 0.06
CA THR A 43 -4.07 5.30 -1.38
C THR A 43 -3.14 4.32 -2.09
N LEU A 44 -1.97 4.05 -1.53
CA LEU A 44 -1.01 3.09 -2.09
C LEU A 44 -1.59 1.67 -2.13
N LEU A 45 -2.30 1.23 -1.08
CA LEU A 45 -3.01 -0.06 -1.08
C LEU A 45 -4.09 -0.16 -2.16
N HIS A 46 -4.76 0.94 -2.47
CA HIS A 46 -5.78 0.99 -3.53
C HIS A 46 -5.12 0.88 -4.92
N LEU A 47 -4.10 1.70 -5.20
CA LEU A 47 -3.38 1.70 -6.47
C LEU A 47 -2.62 0.39 -6.71
N GLY A 48 -2.10 -0.22 -5.66
CA GLY A 48 -1.36 -1.49 -5.73
C GLY A 48 -2.22 -2.72 -6.03
N LYS A 49 -3.55 -2.61 -6.12
CA LYS A 49 -4.42 -3.76 -6.43
C LYS A 49 -4.16 -4.36 -7.80
N ASP A 50 -3.88 -3.49 -8.77
CA ASP A 50 -3.62 -3.84 -10.17
C ASP A 50 -2.13 -4.00 -10.46
N TYR A 51 -1.29 -4.13 -9.43
CA TYR A 51 0.15 -4.23 -9.61
C TYR A 51 0.51 -5.48 -10.43
N PRO A 52 1.42 -5.40 -11.43
CA PRO A 52 1.68 -6.51 -12.36
C PRO A 52 2.10 -7.82 -11.70
N LYS A 53 2.78 -7.77 -10.55
CA LYS A 53 3.20 -8.96 -9.77
C LYS A 53 2.14 -9.47 -8.79
N GLY A 54 0.94 -8.89 -8.83
CA GLY A 54 -0.18 -9.20 -7.96
C GLY A 54 -0.26 -8.31 -6.72
N PRO A 55 -1.45 -8.21 -6.12
CA PRO A 55 -1.72 -7.30 -5.02
C PRO A 55 -1.02 -7.71 -3.72
N GLU A 56 -0.81 -9.01 -3.48
CA GLU A 56 -0.15 -9.50 -2.27
C GLU A 56 1.36 -9.18 -2.25
N TYR A 57 2.01 -9.29 -3.42
CA TYR A 57 3.39 -8.87 -3.60
C TYR A 57 3.57 -7.38 -3.27
N PHE A 58 2.65 -6.54 -3.75
CA PHE A 58 2.71 -5.11 -3.46
C PHE A 58 2.43 -4.81 -1.98
N ARG A 59 1.42 -5.47 -1.39
CA ARG A 59 1.04 -5.29 0.02
C ARG A 59 2.16 -5.60 0.98
N SER A 60 2.80 -6.76 0.84
CA SER A 60 3.92 -7.18 1.70
C SER A 60 5.07 -6.17 1.66
N ARG A 61 5.43 -5.67 0.47
CA ARG A 61 6.51 -4.69 0.28
C ARG A 61 6.14 -3.31 0.83
N LEU A 62 4.91 -2.87 0.61
CA LEU A 62 4.39 -1.63 1.18
C LEU A 62 4.44 -1.69 2.70
N HIS A 63 3.93 -2.77 3.27
CA HIS A 63 3.91 -2.97 4.72
C HIS A 63 5.32 -2.98 5.31
N ALA A 64 6.25 -3.72 4.71
CA ALA A 64 7.65 -3.75 5.14
C ALA A 64 8.31 -2.36 5.10
N ALA A 65 8.03 -1.55 4.07
CA ALA A 65 8.56 -0.19 3.95
C ALA A 65 8.05 0.75 5.06
N PHE A 66 6.77 0.67 5.42
CA PHE A 66 6.20 1.44 6.52
C PHE A 66 6.71 0.95 7.88
N MET A 67 6.84 -0.37 8.06
CA MET A 67 7.36 -0.96 9.30
C MET A 67 8.83 -0.60 9.57
N LYS A 68 9.66 -0.53 8.51
CA LYS A 68 11.06 -0.08 8.64
C LYS A 68 11.18 1.34 9.17
N ASN A 69 10.20 2.20 8.88
CA ASN A 69 10.22 3.62 9.22
C ASN A 69 9.32 3.96 10.42
N LYS A 70 8.86 2.95 11.16
CA LYS A 70 7.93 3.15 12.27
C LYS A 70 8.57 4.00 13.37
N ASP A 71 9.82 3.77 13.77
CA ASP A 71 10.34 4.50 14.94
C ASP A 71 10.79 5.96 14.65
N LEU A 72 10.46 6.50 13.46
CA LEU A 72 10.72 7.89 13.09
C LEU A 72 9.85 8.87 13.89
N LYS A 73 10.52 9.78 14.62
CA LYS A 73 9.88 10.80 15.45
C LYS A 73 10.08 12.23 14.94
N ASP A 74 11.06 12.46 14.08
CA ASP A 74 11.37 13.78 13.53
C ASP A 74 10.32 14.20 12.49
N PRO A 75 9.56 15.29 12.72
CA PRO A 75 8.55 15.79 11.79
C PRO A 75 9.09 16.06 10.38
N LYS A 76 10.31 16.59 10.26
CA LYS A 76 10.91 16.91 8.95
C LYS A 76 11.19 15.65 8.14
N GLN A 77 11.64 14.58 8.80
CA GLN A 77 11.86 13.29 8.15
C GLN A 77 10.53 12.64 7.74
N ILE A 78 9.49 12.75 8.57
CA ILE A 78 8.16 12.24 8.25
C ILE A 78 7.61 12.95 6.99
N GLU A 79 7.75 14.27 6.90
CA GLU A 79 7.35 15.04 5.71
C GLU A 79 8.12 14.63 4.46
N LEU A 80 9.43 14.41 4.57
CA LEU A 80 10.24 13.91 3.46
C LEU A 80 9.78 12.52 2.99
N MET A 81 9.46 11.61 3.92
CA MET A 81 8.95 10.29 3.57
C MET A 81 7.55 10.34 2.95
N LEU A 82 6.70 11.25 3.43
CA LEU A 82 5.40 11.53 2.82
C LEU A 82 5.56 12.03 1.38
N ALA A 83 6.51 12.95 1.12
CA ALA A 83 6.80 13.44 -0.22
C ALA A 83 7.27 12.32 -1.15
N LYS A 84 8.16 11.44 -0.68
CA LYS A 84 8.59 10.25 -1.43
C LYS A 84 7.42 9.31 -1.74
N GLY A 85 6.54 9.07 -0.77
CA GLY A 85 5.35 8.25 -0.99
C GLY A 85 4.38 8.84 -2.02
N ASN A 86 4.19 10.16 -1.99
CA ASN A 86 3.37 10.87 -2.99
C ASN A 86 3.98 10.80 -4.39
N TYR A 87 5.30 10.79 -4.52
CA TYR A 87 5.96 10.56 -5.80
C TYR A 87 5.64 9.17 -6.36
N ILE A 88 5.72 8.13 -5.51
CA ILE A 88 5.37 6.75 -5.89
C ILE A 88 3.90 6.65 -6.34
N VAL A 89 2.99 7.38 -5.68
CA VAL A 89 1.58 7.47 -6.11
C VAL A 89 1.50 7.97 -7.56
N LYS A 90 2.24 9.03 -7.91
CA LYS A 90 2.26 9.58 -9.27
C LYS A 90 2.87 8.62 -10.30
N GLU A 91 3.91 7.88 -9.92
CA GLU A 91 4.47 6.84 -10.78
C GLU A 91 3.44 5.73 -11.06
N LEU A 92 2.72 5.27 -10.03
CA LEU A 92 1.68 4.25 -10.19
C LEU A 92 0.52 4.74 -11.05
N GLU A 93 0.08 5.99 -10.88
CA GLU A 93 -0.93 6.63 -11.74
C GLU A 93 -0.45 6.69 -13.20
N ALA A 94 0.80 7.11 -13.43
CA ALA A 94 1.38 7.17 -14.77
C ALA A 94 1.46 5.78 -15.44
N LEU A 95 1.87 4.75 -14.69
CA LEU A 95 1.89 3.37 -15.16
C LEU A 95 0.49 2.87 -15.53
N TYR A 96 -0.52 3.21 -14.72
CA TYR A 96 -1.91 2.90 -15.02
C TYR A 96 -2.38 3.55 -16.33
N MET A 97 -2.08 4.84 -16.52
CA MET A 97 -2.41 5.55 -17.76
C MET A 97 -1.68 4.98 -18.98
N LEU A 98 -0.41 4.62 -18.84
CA LEU A 98 0.36 3.99 -19.91
C LEU A 98 -0.23 2.64 -20.31
N ARG A 99 -0.67 1.82 -19.33
CA ARG A 99 -1.37 0.56 -19.61
C ARG A 99 -2.67 0.81 -20.38
N LYS A 100 -3.47 1.79 -19.96
CA LYS A 100 -4.71 2.18 -20.65
C LYS A 100 -4.43 2.60 -22.10
N TYR A 101 -3.43 3.45 -22.31
CA TYR A 101 -3.01 3.88 -23.64
C TYR A 101 -2.58 2.71 -24.53
N ARG A 102 -1.74 1.79 -24.01
CA ARG A 102 -1.32 0.58 -24.75
C ARG A 102 -2.50 -0.28 -25.18
N THR A 103 -3.48 -0.47 -24.31
CA THR A 103 -4.71 -1.21 -24.62
C THR A 103 -5.54 -0.53 -25.70
N LEU A 104 -5.73 0.79 -25.61
CA LEU A 104 -6.45 1.57 -26.62
C LEU A 104 -5.73 1.51 -27.97
N LYS A 105 -4.40 1.73 -27.98
CA LYS A 105 -3.61 1.69 -29.21
C LYS A 105 -3.75 0.34 -29.92
N LYS A 106 -3.68 -0.76 -29.16
CA LYS A 106 -3.86 -2.12 -29.70
C LYS A 106 -5.25 -2.34 -30.31
N ARG A 107 -6.31 -1.72 -29.78
CA ARG A 107 -7.68 -1.92 -30.28
C ARG A 107 -7.97 -1.12 -31.54
N TYR A 108 -7.47 0.11 -31.65
CA TYR A 108 -7.82 1.00 -32.76
C TYR A 108 -6.82 0.95 -33.92
N TYR A 109 -5.54 0.66 -33.68
CA TYR A 109 -4.51 0.69 -34.72
C TYR A 109 -4.08 -0.70 -35.22
N ASN A 110 -4.67 -1.79 -34.72
CA ASN A 110 -4.42 -3.14 -35.24
C ASN A 110 -5.53 -3.64 -36.18
N VAL A 111 -6.47 -2.77 -36.56
CA VAL A 111 -7.63 -3.13 -37.41
C VAL A 111 -7.37 -2.83 -38.90
N GLU A 112 -6.28 -2.13 -39.22
CA GLU A 112 -5.87 -1.85 -40.61
C GLU A 112 -4.45 -2.36 -40.86
N SER A 113 -4.35 -3.62 -41.29
CA SER A 113 -3.20 -4.20 -42.00
C SER A 113 -3.62 -5.47 -42.71
#